data_AF-A0A1A3SVN2-F1
#
_entry.id   AF-A0A1A3SVN2-F1
#
_cell.length_a   1.000
_cell.length_b   1.000
_cell.length_c   1.000
_cell.angle_alpha   90.00
_cell.angle_beta   90.00
_cell.angle_gamma   90.00
#
_symmetry.space_group_name_H-M   'P 1'
#
loop_
_entity.id
_entity.type
_entity.pdbx_description
1 polymer ?
#
loop_
_entity_poly.entity_id
_entity_poly.type
_entity_poly.pdbx_seq_one_letter_code
_entity_poly.pdbx_strand_id
1 'polypeptide(L)'
;MTIVSAITIHPNPGKWDDLQKQLKEGCDLSRKHGAENVTVLATMIGGAATNTIVILSTASDWSRYGQIQQAMMDDLKMQEIMLEAGKIATWETYVSQTIPDM
;
A
#
# COMPACT_ATOMS: atom_id res chain seq x y z
N MET A 1 7.33 -13.33 13.62
CA MET A 1 7.96 -12.05 13.26
C MET A 1 6.98 -11.34 12.36
N THR A 2 6.55 -10.15 12.74
CA THR A 2 5.60 -9.36 11.95
C THR A 2 6.22 -8.97 10.60
N ILE A 3 5.47 -9.18 9.53
CA ILE A 3 5.78 -8.70 8.19
C ILE A 3 5.23 -7.29 8.06
N VAL A 4 6.01 -6.39 7.48
CA VAL A 4 5.65 -5.00 7.21
C VAL A 4 5.73 -4.77 5.70
N SER A 5 4.62 -4.37 5.11
CA SER A 5 4.58 -3.92 3.72
C SER A 5 4.45 -2.40 3.68
N ALA A 6 5.32 -1.77 2.89
CA ALA A 6 5.32 -0.35 2.62
C ALA A 6 5.18 -0.12 1.12
N ILE A 7 4.10 0.52 0.70
CA ILE A 7 3.88 0.93 -0.70
C ILE A 7 4.11 2.43 -0.78
N THR A 8 5.19 2.85 -1.43
CA THR A 8 5.46 4.26 -1.73
C THR A 8 4.79 4.60 -3.04
N ILE A 9 4.01 5.68 -3.07
CA ILE A 9 3.23 6.10 -4.23
C ILE A 9 3.59 7.53 -4.56
N HIS A 10 4.03 7.75 -5.79
CA HIS A 10 4.38 9.05 -6.35
C HIS A 10 3.26 9.50 -7.30
N PRO A 11 2.39 10.43 -6.88
CA PRO A 11 1.32 10.93 -7.73
C PRO A 11 1.90 11.72 -8.90
N ASN A 12 1.30 11.56 -10.08
CA ASN A 12 1.57 12.46 -11.20
C ASN A 12 1.13 13.90 -10.83
N PRO A 13 1.75 14.94 -11.42
CA PRO A 13 1.39 16.33 -11.13
C PRO A 13 -0.11 16.59 -11.28
N GLY A 14 -0.74 17.18 -10.24
CA GLY A 14 -2.16 17.51 -10.23
C GLY A 14 -3.12 16.34 -10.00
N LYS A 15 -2.62 15.13 -9.70
CA LYS A 15 -3.44 13.92 -9.51
C LYS A 15 -3.68 13.49 -8.06
N TRP A 16 -3.38 14.37 -7.12
CA TRP A 16 -3.54 14.09 -5.70
C TRP A 16 -4.98 13.69 -5.32
N ASP A 17 -5.97 14.47 -5.76
CA ASP A 17 -7.38 14.23 -5.39
C ASP A 17 -7.95 12.97 -6.06
N ASP A 18 -7.59 12.73 -7.33
CA ASP A 18 -7.94 11.51 -8.06
C ASP A 18 -7.39 10.27 -7.35
N LEU A 19 -6.16 10.37 -6.82
CA LEU A 19 -5.47 9.28 -6.15
C LEU A 19 -6.09 8.95 -4.79
N GLN A 20 -6.59 9.94 -4.04
CA GLN A 20 -7.20 9.71 -2.73
C GLN A 20 -8.34 8.68 -2.75
N LYS A 21 -9.15 8.69 -3.82
CA LYS A 21 -10.22 7.69 -4.00
C LYS A 21 -9.64 6.27 -4.09
N GLN A 22 -8.61 6.09 -4.92
CA GLN A 22 -7.96 4.79 -5.11
C GLN A 22 -7.27 4.30 -3.83
N LEU A 23 -6.62 5.20 -3.09
CA LEU A 23 -6.01 4.88 -1.80
C LEU A 23 -7.03 4.35 -0.80
N LYS A 24 -8.18 5.02 -0.70
CA LYS A 24 -9.24 4.61 0.22
C LYS A 24 -9.76 3.22 -0.14
N GLU A 25 -10.13 3.00 -1.40
CA GLU A 25 -10.64 1.71 -1.87
C GLU A 25 -9.59 0.60 -1.67
N GLY A 26 -8.32 0.84 -2.01
CA GLY A 26 -7.24 -0.13 -1.84
C GLY A 26 -6.95 -0.47 -0.37
N CYS A 27 -7.01 0.50 0.53
CA CYS A 27 -6.84 0.28 1.97
C CYS A 27 -8.00 -0.52 2.57
N ASP A 28 -9.23 -0.18 2.18
CA ASP A 28 -10.42 -0.91 2.64
C ASP A 28 -10.40 -2.37 2.16
N LEU A 29 -9.94 -2.60 0.92
CA LEU A 29 -9.76 -3.93 0.37
C LEU A 29 -8.64 -4.72 1.08
N SER A 30 -7.52 -4.06 1.37
CA SER A 30 -6.42 -4.66 2.14
C SER A 30 -6.90 -5.13 3.51
N ARG A 31 -7.69 -4.31 4.22
CA ARG A 31 -8.29 -4.70 5.51
C ARG A 31 -9.29 -5.85 5.36
N LYS A 32 -10.14 -5.81 4.34
CA LYS A 32 -11.11 -6.89 4.03
C LYS A 32 -10.41 -8.24 3.86
N HIS A 33 -9.27 -8.27 3.18
CA HIS A 33 -8.47 -9.49 2.97
C HIS A 33 -7.55 -9.84 4.15
N GLY A 34 -7.54 -9.00 5.17
CA GLY A 34 -6.98 -9.29 6.48
C GLY A 34 -5.56 -8.77 6.70
N ALA A 35 -5.15 -7.74 5.96
CA ALA A 35 -4.02 -6.92 6.34
C ALA A 35 -4.32 -6.14 7.63
N GLU A 36 -3.33 -6.05 8.50
CA GLU A 36 -3.44 -5.40 9.81
C GLU A 36 -2.76 -4.02 9.77
N ASN A 37 -3.08 -3.15 10.73
CA ASN A 37 -2.43 -1.84 10.93
C ASN A 37 -2.31 -0.98 9.65
N VAL A 38 -3.28 -1.11 8.73
CA VAL A 38 -3.27 -0.39 7.45
C VAL A 38 -3.36 1.11 7.70
N THR A 39 -2.27 1.81 7.41
CA THR A 39 -2.04 3.22 7.70
C THR A 39 -1.54 3.94 6.45
N VAL A 40 -2.08 5.12 6.18
CA VAL A 40 -1.65 5.97 5.06
C VAL A 40 -0.91 7.18 5.62
N LEU A 41 0.26 7.47 5.08
CA LEU A 41 1.10 8.59 5.43
C LEU A 41 1.29 9.47 4.21
N ALA A 42 1.24 10.79 4.39
CA ALA A 42 1.71 11.76 3.40
C ALA A 42 3.08 12.28 3.83
N THR A 43 4.07 12.17 2.95
CA THR A 43 5.43 12.63 3.22
C THR A 43 5.50 14.14 3.05
N MET A 44 5.26 14.87 4.14
CA MET A 44 5.26 16.34 4.13
C MET A 44 6.68 16.93 4.02
N ILE A 45 7.69 16.23 4.53
CA ILE A 45 9.10 16.62 4.49
C ILE A 45 9.92 15.37 4.21
N GLY A 46 10.49 15.25 3.01
CA GLY A 46 11.25 14.06 2.61
C GLY A 46 12.35 14.31 1.57
N GLY A 47 12.79 15.56 1.40
CA GLY A 47 13.70 15.93 0.32
C GLY A 47 13.07 15.62 -1.05
N ALA A 48 13.73 14.81 -1.87
CA ALA A 48 13.20 14.38 -3.16
C ALA A 48 11.91 13.53 -3.05
N ALA A 49 11.66 12.91 -1.89
CA ALA A 49 10.45 12.13 -1.63
C ALA A 49 9.28 12.96 -1.07
N THR A 50 9.42 14.29 -0.96
CA THR A 50 8.31 15.16 -0.53
C THR A 50 7.10 14.98 -1.47
N ASN A 51 5.89 14.97 -0.91
CA ASN A 51 4.61 14.66 -1.59
C ASN A 51 4.43 13.19 -2.03
N THR A 52 5.27 12.27 -1.56
CA THR A 52 5.04 10.82 -1.71
C THR A 52 4.03 10.35 -0.66
N ILE A 53 3.14 9.44 -1.04
CA ILE A 53 2.26 8.72 -0.13
C ILE A 53 2.90 7.40 0.26
N VAL A 54 2.75 6.99 1.52
CA VAL A 54 3.16 5.66 1.97
C VAL A 54 1.96 4.95 2.55
N ILE A 55 1.65 3.75 2.02
CA ILE A 55 0.71 2.83 2.66
C ILE A 55 1.53 1.81 3.44
N LEU A 56 1.38 1.80 4.76
CA LEU A 56 1.94 0.78 5.63
C LEU A 56 0.86 -0.23 6.01
N SER A 57 1.22 -1.50 6.04
CA SER A 57 0.37 -2.57 6.56
C SER A 57 1.22 -3.69 7.15
N THR A 58 0.61 -4.51 7.99
CA THR A 58 1.29 -5.64 8.62
C THR A 58 0.56 -6.96 8.41
N ALA A 59 1.31 -8.05 8.56
CA ALA A 59 0.80 -9.42 8.68
C ALA A 59 1.60 -10.18 9.75
N SER A 60 0.99 -11.18 10.37
CA SER A 60 1.60 -11.95 11.47
C SER A 60 2.89 -12.68 11.09
N ASP A 61 2.95 -13.15 9.84
CA ASP A 61 4.02 -13.98 9.28
C ASP A 61 3.93 -14.00 7.74
N TRP A 62 4.90 -14.64 7.10
CA TRP A 62 5.00 -14.75 5.64
C TRP A 62 3.87 -15.56 4.99
N SER A 63 3.36 -16.60 5.67
CA SER A 63 2.23 -17.39 5.15
C SER A 63 0.97 -16.54 5.10
N ARG A 64 0.69 -15.79 6.17
CA ARG A 64 -0.43 -14.86 6.22
C ARG A 64 -0.28 -13.75 5.19
N TYR A 65 0.92 -13.17 5.05
CA TYR A 65 1.20 -12.18 4.02
C TYR A 65 0.92 -12.71 2.61
N GLY A 66 1.40 -13.92 2.29
CA GLY A 66 1.17 -14.56 0.99
C GLY A 66 -0.31 -14.78 0.68
N GLN A 67 -1.08 -15.24 1.66
CA GLN A 67 -2.54 -15.39 1.52
C GLN A 67 -3.24 -14.06 1.24
N ILE A 68 -2.86 -12.98 1.95
CA ILE A 68 -3.42 -11.64 1.73
C ILE A 68 -3.07 -11.17 0.32
N GLN A 69 -1.82 -11.31 -0.12
CA GLN A 69 -1.40 -10.89 -1.47
C GLN A 69 -2.14 -11.65 -2.56
N GLN A 70 -2.28 -12.97 -2.43
CA GLN A 70 -3.04 -13.77 -3.38
C GLN A 70 -4.51 -13.33 -3.42
N ALA A 71 -5.16 -13.20 -2.27
CA ALA A 71 -6.56 -12.74 -2.21
C ALA A 71 -6.75 -11.34 -2.79
N MET A 72 -5.78 -10.44 -2.59
CA MET A 72 -5.78 -9.12 -3.21
C MET A 72 -5.66 -9.20 -4.73
N MET A 73 -4.73 -10.01 -5.28
CA MET A 73 -4.54 -10.11 -6.73
C MET A 73 -5.69 -10.84 -7.45
N ASP A 74 -6.37 -11.75 -6.76
CA ASP A 74 -7.54 -12.47 -7.27
C ASP A 74 -8.83 -11.62 -7.20
N ASP A 75 -8.85 -10.51 -6.46
CA ASP A 75 -10.01 -9.63 -6.33
C ASP A 75 -10.11 -8.68 -7.55
N LEU A 76 -11.19 -8.81 -8.32
CA LEU A 76 -11.47 -7.96 -9.49
C LEU A 76 -11.43 -6.47 -9.16
N LYS A 77 -11.87 -6.10 -7.94
CA LYS A 77 -11.85 -4.69 -7.53
C LYS A 77 -10.42 -4.19 -7.35
N MET A 78 -9.50 -5.04 -6.88
CA MET A 78 -8.10 -4.67 -6.80
C MET A 78 -7.50 -4.46 -8.19
N GLN A 79 -7.84 -5.32 -9.14
CA GLN A 79 -7.36 -5.20 -10.51
C GLN A 79 -7.81 -3.88 -11.15
N GLU A 80 -9.07 -3.47 -10.93
CA GLU A 80 -9.56 -2.15 -11.34
C GLU A 80 -8.78 -1.00 -10.69
N ILE A 81 -8.55 -1.07 -9.37
CA ILE A 81 -7.80 -0.05 -8.63
C ILE A 81 -6.38 0.08 -9.20
N MET A 82 -5.69 -1.04 -9.46
CA MET A 82 -4.34 -1.03 -10.03
C MET A 82 -4.30 -0.39 -11.42
N LEU A 83 -5.30 -0.69 -12.26
CA LEU A 83 -5.39 -0.11 -13.61
C LEU A 83 -5.62 1.41 -13.56
N GLU A 84 -6.51 1.89 -12.68
CA GLU A 84 -6.76 3.33 -12.55
C GLU A 84 -5.61 4.06 -11.87
N ALA A 85 -5.04 3.50 -10.81
CA ALA A 85 -3.87 4.05 -10.12
C ALA A 85 -2.66 4.16 -11.06
N GLY A 86 -2.43 3.18 -11.94
CA GLY A 86 -1.35 3.17 -12.92
C GLY A 86 -1.40 4.30 -13.94
N LYS A 87 -2.55 4.95 -14.13
CA LYS A 87 -2.69 6.13 -15.00
C LYS A 87 -2.29 7.44 -14.31
N ILE A 88 -2.31 7.46 -12.98
CA ILE A 88 -2.24 8.69 -12.19
C ILE A 88 -1.09 8.73 -11.20
N ALA A 89 -0.37 7.63 -10.99
CA ALA A 89 0.76 7.54 -10.10
C ALA A 89 1.72 6.41 -10.52
N THR A 90 2.96 6.49 -10.04
CA THR A 90 3.87 5.35 -9.98
C THR A 90 3.99 4.88 -8.53
N TRP A 91 4.40 3.63 -8.32
CA TRP A 91 4.61 3.12 -6.97
C TRP A 91 5.70 2.06 -6.91
N GLU A 92 6.23 1.87 -5.70
CA GLU A 92 7.16 0.82 -5.35
C GLU A 92 6.64 0.11 -4.09
N THR A 93 6.87 -1.20 -4.01
CA THR A 93 6.47 -2.00 -2.86
C THR A 93 7.72 -2.56 -2.19
N TYR A 94 7.88 -2.25 -0.91
CA TYR A 94 8.92 -2.80 -0.06
C TYR A 94 8.29 -3.69 1.00
N VAL A 95 8.81 -4.91 1.12
CA VAL A 95 8.33 -5.87 2.11
C VAL A 95 9.50 -6.23 3.01
N SER A 96 9.30 -6.06 4.31
CA SER A 96 10.29 -6.30 5.35
C SER A 96 9.70 -7.19 6.43
N GLN A 97 10.56 -7.79 7.25
CA GLN A 97 10.14 -8.46 8.48
C GLN A 97 10.82 -7.78 9.67
N THR A 98 10.10 -7.71 10.78
CA THR A 98 10.68 -7.31 12.07
C THR A 98 11.78 -8.30 12.48
N ILE A 99 12.88 -7.77 13.00
CA ILE A 99 13.94 -8.57 13.62
C ILE A 99 13.72 -8.49 15.14
N PRO A 100 13.50 -9.61 15.84
CA PRO A 100 13.33 -9.61 17.28
C PRO A 100 14.54 -9.01 18.00
N ASP A 101 14.30 -8.29 19.09
CA ASP A 101 15.33 -7.78 20.01
C ASP A 101 16.37 -6.82 19.40
N MET A 102 16.08 -6.29 18.21
CA MET A 102 16.75 -5.13 17.60
C MET A 102 15.82 -3.91 17.63
#